data_AF-A0A8C5KBL6-F1
#
_entry.id   AF-A0A8C5KBL6-F1
#
_cell.length_a   1.000
_cell.length_b   1.000
_cell.length_c   1.000
_cell.angle_alpha   90.00
_cell.angle_beta   90.00
_cell.angle_gamma   90.00
#
_symmetry.space_group_name_H-M   'P 1'
#
loop_
_entity.id
_entity.type
_entity.pdbx_description
1 polymer ?
#
loop_
_entity_poly.entity_id
_entity_poly.type
_entity_poly.pdbx_seq_one_letter_code
_entity_poly.pdbx_strand_id
1 'polypeptide(L)'
;MAAKQPPPLMKKHSQTDLVSRLKTRKILGVGGEDDDGEVHRSKISQVLGNEIKFTVREPLGLRLWQFLSAVLFTGMAIMALALPDQLFDVVFDGVEVTSKTPIRLYGGALLSISLIMWNALYTAEKVIIRWTLLTEACYFGVQFLVVTATVAEMGLTSLGTLLLLATRLLFVAVCIYYYYQVGRKPKKV
;
A
#
# COMPACT_ATOMS: atom_id res chain seq x y z
N MET A 1 46.61 -63.94 10.09
CA MET A 1 46.17 -62.68 9.46
C MET A 1 45.40 -61.87 10.50
N ALA A 2 46.05 -60.90 11.15
CA ALA A 2 45.40 -60.05 12.15
C ALA A 2 44.80 -58.81 11.46
N ALA A 3 43.47 -58.70 11.46
CA ALA A 3 42.76 -57.55 10.92
C ALA A 3 43.06 -56.30 11.77
N LYS A 4 43.66 -55.29 11.15
CA LYS A 4 43.96 -53.99 11.76
C LYS A 4 42.62 -53.29 12.05
N GLN A 5 42.29 -53.09 13.33
CA GLN A 5 41.09 -52.35 13.73
C GLN A 5 41.16 -50.91 13.18
N PRO A 6 40.06 -50.36 12.63
CA PRO A 6 40.03 -48.97 12.20
C PRO A 6 40.21 -48.05 13.44
N PRO A 7 40.94 -46.93 13.31
CA PRO A 7 41.19 -46.04 14.43
C PRO A 7 39.86 -45.52 14.99
N PRO A 8 39.74 -45.37 16.33
CA PRO A 8 38.52 -44.91 16.95
C PRO A 8 38.19 -43.51 16.41
N LEU A 9 36.95 -43.33 15.95
CA LEU A 9 36.40 -42.03 15.56
C LEU A 9 36.41 -41.12 16.80
N MET A 10 37.51 -40.39 16.98
CA MET A 10 37.59 -39.35 18.01
C MET A 10 36.46 -38.37 17.72
N LYS A 11 35.52 -38.21 18.68
CA LYS A 11 34.52 -37.14 18.65
C LYS A 11 35.27 -35.81 18.64
N LYS A 12 35.54 -35.28 17.45
CA LYS A 12 36.08 -33.94 17.29
C LYS A 12 35.02 -32.98 17.84
N HIS A 13 35.25 -32.46 19.04
CA HIS A 13 34.48 -31.33 19.53
C HIS A 13 34.75 -30.16 18.58
N SER A 14 33.73 -29.72 17.86
CA SER A 14 33.77 -28.48 17.06
C SER A 14 34.14 -27.24 17.89
N GLN A 15 34.18 -27.37 19.21
CA GLN A 15 34.63 -26.31 20.11
C GLN A 15 36.17 -26.17 20.16
N THR A 16 36.93 -27.25 19.92
CA THR A 16 38.41 -27.22 19.99
C THR A 16 39.07 -27.14 18.61
N ASP A 17 38.32 -27.40 17.54
CA ASP A 17 38.82 -27.30 16.17
C ASP A 17 38.89 -25.83 15.72
N LEU A 18 40.11 -25.30 15.61
CA LEU A 18 40.40 -23.93 15.21
C LEU A 18 39.76 -23.56 13.87
N VAL A 19 39.65 -24.49 12.92
CA VAL A 19 39.06 -24.23 11.60
C VAL A 19 37.56 -24.02 11.73
N SER A 20 36.88 -24.78 12.59
CA SER A 20 35.44 -24.63 12.85
C SER A 20 35.12 -23.37 13.67
N ARG A 21 36.02 -22.95 14.57
CA ARG A 21 35.95 -21.66 15.27
C ARG A 21 36.16 -20.47 14.32
N LEU A 22 37.10 -20.59 13.37
CA LEU A 22 37.32 -19.56 12.35
C LEU A 22 36.09 -19.44 11.42
N LYS A 23 35.48 -20.58 11.05
CA LYS A 23 34.28 -20.61 10.21
C LYS A 23 33.08 -20.00 10.92
N THR A 24 32.88 -20.29 12.21
CA THR A 24 31.82 -19.68 13.03
C THR A 24 32.06 -18.19 13.27
N ARG A 25 33.31 -17.75 13.55
CA ARG A 25 33.66 -16.32 13.61
C ARG A 25 33.38 -15.58 12.30
N LYS A 26 33.77 -16.14 11.15
CA LYS A 26 33.49 -15.56 9.82
C LYS A 26 31.99 -15.54 9.47
N ILE A 27 31.23 -16.55 9.90
CA ILE A 27 29.77 -16.59 9.72
C ILE A 27 29.09 -15.52 10.59
N LEU A 28 29.53 -15.38 11.84
CA LEU A 28 28.99 -14.44 12.83
C LEU A 28 29.52 -13.01 12.68
N GLY A 29 30.55 -12.79 11.86
CA GLY A 29 31.18 -11.47 11.69
C GLY A 29 31.90 -10.97 12.93
N VAL A 30 32.36 -11.89 13.79
CA VAL A 30 33.05 -11.54 15.05
C VAL A 30 34.53 -11.85 14.88
N GLY A 31 35.34 -10.82 14.67
CA GLY A 31 36.80 -10.90 14.69
C GLY A 31 37.42 -10.95 13.29
N GLY A 32 37.98 -9.82 12.89
CA GLY A 32 38.67 -9.60 11.62
C GLY A 32 38.48 -8.15 11.20
N GLU A 33 39.16 -7.24 11.88
CA GLU A 33 39.49 -5.94 11.31
C GLU A 33 40.63 -6.25 10.34
N ASP A 34 40.39 -6.12 9.04
CA ASP A 34 41.50 -6.12 8.08
C ASP A 34 42.30 -4.82 8.28
N ASP A 35 43.54 -4.76 7.81
CA ASP A 35 44.46 -3.61 7.93
C ASP A 35 43.88 -2.27 7.39
N ASP A 36 42.73 -2.30 6.72
CA ASP A 36 42.00 -1.15 6.19
C ASP A 36 40.87 -0.63 7.12
N GLY A 37 40.67 -1.20 8.31
CA GLY A 37 39.72 -0.70 9.33
C GLY A 37 38.23 -0.93 9.05
N GLU A 38 37.88 -1.68 8.00
CA GLU A 38 36.49 -2.02 7.70
C GLU A 38 36.06 -3.32 8.38
N VAL A 39 35.04 -3.22 9.25
CA VAL A 39 34.46 -4.38 9.95
C VAL A 39 33.77 -5.32 8.97
N HIS A 40 34.33 -6.52 8.78
CA HIS A 40 33.71 -7.57 7.97
C HIS A 40 32.33 -7.94 8.52
N ARG A 41 31.30 -7.48 7.82
CA ARG A 41 29.91 -7.80 8.12
C ARG A 41 29.70 -9.31 8.07
N SER A 42 29.02 -9.84 9.08
CA SER A 42 28.73 -11.28 9.19
C SER A 42 28.16 -11.82 7.88
N LYS A 43 28.60 -13.00 7.43
CA LYS A 43 28.01 -13.64 6.23
C LYS A 43 26.51 -13.86 6.40
N ILE A 44 26.02 -13.96 7.64
CA ILE A 44 24.59 -13.92 7.95
C ILE A 44 23.99 -12.58 7.53
N SER A 45 24.56 -11.44 7.91
CA SER A 45 24.11 -10.12 7.42
C SER A 45 24.23 -9.93 5.90
N GLN A 46 25.12 -10.68 5.25
CA GLN A 46 25.31 -10.66 3.80
C GLN A 46 24.28 -11.54 3.08
N VAL A 47 23.91 -12.68 3.68
CA VAL A 47 22.86 -13.59 3.20
C VAL A 47 21.45 -13.08 3.55
N LEU A 48 21.25 -12.51 4.75
CA LEU A 48 20.04 -11.76 5.14
C LEU A 48 19.94 -10.39 4.45
N GLY A 49 20.97 -10.00 3.70
CA GLY A 49 20.91 -8.88 2.77
C GLY A 49 20.31 -7.61 3.35
N ASN A 50 21.05 -6.91 4.22
CA ASN A 50 20.78 -5.52 4.63
C ASN A 50 19.29 -5.13 4.61
N GLU A 51 18.50 -5.62 5.56
CA GLU A 51 17.06 -5.35 5.56
C GLU A 51 16.70 -3.86 5.66
N ILE A 52 17.66 -3.04 6.09
CA ILE A 52 17.59 -1.58 6.15
C ILE A 52 17.56 -0.94 4.74
N LYS A 53 17.86 -1.68 3.66
CA LYS A 53 17.63 -1.23 2.27
C LYS A 53 16.23 -1.60 1.75
N PHE A 54 15.43 -2.34 2.51
CA PHE A 54 14.02 -2.61 2.23
C PHE A 54 13.05 -1.68 2.98
N THR A 55 13.53 -0.62 3.63
CA THR A 55 12.73 0.62 3.71
C THR A 55 12.61 1.17 2.29
N VAL A 56 11.78 0.50 1.51
CA VAL A 56 11.26 0.97 0.25
C VAL A 56 10.82 2.39 0.53
N ARG A 57 11.50 3.34 -0.10
CA ARG A 57 11.13 4.75 -0.04
C ARG A 57 9.70 4.83 -0.55
N GLU A 58 8.75 4.87 0.39
CA GLU A 58 7.35 5.11 0.05
C GLU A 58 7.33 6.42 -0.76
N PRO A 59 6.57 6.48 -1.87
CA PRO A 59 6.48 7.70 -2.63
C PRO A 59 6.03 8.82 -1.70
N LEU A 60 6.81 9.91 -1.66
CA LEU A 60 6.52 11.07 -0.83
C LEU A 60 5.08 11.54 -1.14
N GLY A 61 4.23 11.61 -0.12
CA GLY A 61 2.83 12.04 -0.27
C GLY A 61 1.80 10.93 -0.39
N LEU A 62 2.18 9.65 -0.54
CA LEU A 62 1.21 8.54 -0.59
C LEU A 62 0.37 8.43 0.69
N ARG A 63 1.01 8.52 1.85
CA ARG A 63 0.32 8.46 3.15
C ARG A 63 -0.64 9.63 3.33
N LEU A 64 -0.24 10.81 2.86
CA LEU A 64 -1.10 12.00 2.87
C LEU A 64 -2.30 11.81 1.94
N TRP A 65 -2.10 11.25 0.74
CA TRP A 65 -3.18 10.92 -0.17
C TRP A 65 -4.17 9.95 0.46
N GLN A 66 -3.69 8.81 1.00
CA GLN A 66 -4.55 7.82 1.67
C GLN A 66 -5.32 8.42 2.84
N PHE A 67 -4.69 9.29 3.62
CA PHE A 67 -5.35 9.96 4.74
C PHE A 67 -6.44 10.91 4.25
N LEU A 68 -6.12 11.74 3.25
CA LEU A 68 -7.06 12.66 2.64
C LEU A 68 -8.24 11.91 2.03
N SER A 69 -8.00 10.81 1.31
CA SER A 69 -9.05 9.94 0.78
C SER A 69 -9.91 9.34 1.89
N ALA A 70 -9.32 8.78 2.96
CA ALA A 70 -10.09 8.24 4.09
C ALA A 70 -11.02 9.30 4.73
N VAL A 71 -10.53 10.53 4.89
CA VAL A 71 -11.31 11.67 5.39
C VAL A 71 -12.42 12.07 4.40
N LEU A 72 -12.14 12.11 3.10
CA LEU A 72 -13.16 12.41 2.09
C LEU A 72 -14.27 11.35 2.05
N PHE A 73 -13.91 10.07 2.07
CA PHE A 73 -14.88 8.96 2.08
C PHE A 73 -15.73 8.94 3.35
N THR A 74 -15.13 9.20 4.53
CA THR A 74 -15.91 9.34 5.78
C THR A 74 -16.86 10.53 5.72
N GLY A 75 -16.38 11.70 5.27
CA GLY A 75 -17.20 12.90 5.15
C GLY A 75 -18.39 12.70 4.22
N MET A 76 -18.16 12.12 3.03
CA MET A 76 -19.22 11.80 2.07
C MET A 76 -20.20 10.76 2.61
N ALA A 77 -19.73 9.73 3.32
CA ALA A 77 -20.58 8.73 3.94
C ALA A 77 -21.51 9.34 5.00
N ILE A 78 -20.97 10.19 5.88
CA ILE A 78 -21.75 10.88 6.92
C ILE A 78 -22.78 11.82 6.28
N MET A 79 -22.37 12.60 5.28
CA MET A 79 -23.29 13.49 4.54
C MET A 79 -24.44 12.70 3.89
N ALA A 80 -24.14 11.56 3.25
CA ALA A 80 -25.15 10.73 2.60
C ALA A 80 -26.12 10.04 3.58
N LEU A 81 -25.66 9.76 4.81
CA LEU A 81 -26.51 9.16 5.85
C LEU A 81 -27.37 10.21 6.57
N ALA A 82 -26.79 11.36 6.93
CA ALA A 82 -27.44 12.39 7.73
C ALA A 82 -28.32 13.34 6.91
N LEU A 83 -27.86 13.74 5.71
CA LEU A 83 -28.46 14.81 4.92
C LEU A 83 -28.52 14.42 3.42
N PRO A 84 -29.34 13.41 3.06
CA PRO A 84 -29.42 12.91 1.68
C PRO A 84 -29.92 13.96 0.69
N ASP A 85 -30.74 14.90 1.14
CA ASP A 85 -31.36 15.93 0.30
C ASP A 85 -30.34 16.96 -0.19
N GLN A 86 -29.40 17.37 0.65
CA GLN A 86 -28.38 18.37 0.28
C GLN A 86 -27.37 17.83 -0.75
N LEU A 87 -27.01 16.55 -0.66
CA LEU A 87 -26.11 15.94 -1.64
C LEU A 87 -26.77 15.80 -3.00
N PHE A 88 -28.06 15.48 -3.04
CA PHE A 88 -28.78 15.31 -4.29
C PHE A 88 -29.03 16.65 -4.97
N ASP A 89 -29.43 17.66 -4.19
CA ASP A 89 -29.73 19.01 -4.68
C ASP A 89 -28.51 19.69 -5.31
N VAL A 90 -27.32 19.55 -4.70
CA VAL A 90 -26.06 20.09 -5.25
C VAL A 90 -25.66 19.43 -6.58
N VAL A 91 -26.04 18.17 -6.82
CA VAL A 91 -25.60 17.42 -8.00
C VAL A 91 -26.62 17.50 -9.14
N PHE A 92 -27.91 17.53 -8.83
CA PHE A 92 -28.99 17.42 -9.82
C PHE A 92 -29.98 18.59 -9.78
N ASP A 93 -29.66 19.68 -9.08
CA ASP A 93 -30.40 20.96 -9.11
C ASP A 93 -31.91 20.77 -8.92
N GLY A 94 -32.29 20.14 -7.80
CA GLY A 94 -33.69 20.05 -7.37
C GLY A 94 -34.58 18.99 -8.04
N VAL A 95 -34.06 18.02 -8.81
CA VAL A 95 -34.91 16.90 -9.29
C VAL A 95 -35.35 16.04 -8.09
N GLU A 96 -36.62 16.15 -7.71
CA GLU A 96 -37.16 15.39 -6.57
C GLU A 96 -37.08 13.88 -6.80
N VAL A 97 -36.28 13.19 -6.00
CA VAL A 97 -36.22 11.72 -6.02
C VAL A 97 -37.30 11.16 -5.10
N THR A 98 -38.13 10.28 -5.65
CA THR A 98 -39.26 9.62 -4.95
C THR A 98 -38.85 8.74 -3.77
N SER A 99 -37.55 8.41 -3.61
CA SER A 99 -37.08 7.62 -2.46
C SER A 99 -35.68 8.01 -1.97
N LYS A 100 -35.56 8.32 -0.68
CA LYS A 100 -34.29 8.67 0.00
C LYS A 100 -33.45 7.45 0.41
N THR A 101 -34.05 6.27 0.37
CA THR A 101 -33.43 4.98 0.75
C THR A 101 -32.17 4.62 -0.05
N PRO A 102 -32.12 4.73 -1.39
CA PRO A 102 -30.91 4.42 -2.17
C PRO A 102 -29.71 5.31 -1.81
N ILE A 103 -29.93 6.60 -1.52
CA ILE A 103 -28.87 7.53 -1.13
C ILE A 103 -28.26 7.13 0.22
N ARG A 104 -29.09 6.71 1.18
CA ARG A 104 -28.62 6.22 2.50
C ARG A 104 -27.88 4.89 2.40
N LEU A 105 -28.35 3.96 1.55
CA LEU A 105 -27.65 2.69 1.31
C LEU A 105 -26.27 2.92 0.67
N TYR A 106 -26.19 3.87 -0.26
CA TYR A 106 -24.91 4.32 -0.82
C TYR A 106 -23.99 4.91 0.27
N GLY A 107 -24.51 5.77 1.15
CA GLY A 107 -23.76 6.28 2.31
C GLY A 107 -23.23 5.18 3.23
N GLY A 108 -24.04 4.14 3.49
CA GLY A 108 -23.63 2.96 4.27
C GLY A 108 -22.50 2.16 3.60
N ALA A 109 -22.57 1.98 2.27
CA ALA A 109 -21.50 1.33 1.51
C ALA A 109 -20.21 2.17 1.49
N LEU A 110 -20.31 3.50 1.42
CA LEU A 110 -19.14 4.38 1.53
C LEU A 110 -18.50 4.31 2.92
N LEU A 111 -19.31 4.20 3.97
CA LEU A 111 -18.81 4.07 5.34
C LEU A 111 -17.98 2.80 5.50
N SER A 112 -18.45 1.66 4.98
CA SER A 112 -17.70 0.40 5.06
C SER A 112 -16.37 0.45 4.28
N ILE A 113 -16.35 1.05 3.10
CA ILE A 113 -15.11 1.29 2.32
C ILE A 113 -14.17 2.21 3.10
N SER A 114 -14.71 3.24 3.74
CA SER A 114 -13.91 4.19 4.52
C SER A 114 -13.22 3.55 5.73
N LEU A 115 -13.89 2.63 6.44
CA LEU A 115 -13.27 1.86 7.53
C LEU A 115 -12.10 1.00 7.04
N ILE A 116 -12.21 0.44 5.83
CA ILE A 116 -11.10 -0.31 5.21
C ILE A 116 -9.93 0.65 4.90
N MET A 117 -10.23 1.87 4.41
CA MET A 117 -9.20 2.88 4.12
C MET A 117 -8.48 3.38 5.39
N TRP A 118 -9.19 3.54 6.51
CA TRP A 118 -8.57 3.86 7.80
C TRP A 118 -7.61 2.78 8.28
N ASN A 119 -7.93 1.51 8.07
CA ASN A 119 -7.02 0.40 8.37
C ASN A 119 -5.81 0.36 7.42
N ALA A 120 -5.98 0.77 6.17
CA ALA A 120 -4.90 0.81 5.18
C ALA A 120 -3.80 1.83 5.51
N LEU A 121 -4.07 2.83 6.36
CA LEU A 121 -3.06 3.79 6.83
C LEU A 121 -2.00 3.15 7.72
N TYR A 122 -2.34 2.09 8.46
CA TYR A 122 -1.43 1.46 9.42
C TYR A 122 -0.60 0.33 8.81
N THR A 123 -0.95 -0.17 7.63
CA THR A 123 -0.19 -1.24 6.96
C THR A 123 0.91 -0.66 6.06
N ALA A 124 2.05 -1.36 6.01
CA ALA A 124 3.15 -1.09 5.07
C ALA A 124 3.16 -2.08 3.89
N GLU A 125 2.16 -2.97 3.80
CA GLU A 125 2.09 -3.95 2.73
C GLU A 125 1.71 -3.31 1.40
N LYS A 126 2.64 -3.36 0.44
CA LYS A 126 2.44 -2.85 -0.93
C LYS A 126 1.20 -3.40 -1.62
N VAL A 127 0.86 -4.65 -1.33
CA VAL A 127 -0.30 -5.33 -1.92
C VAL A 127 -1.57 -4.63 -1.46
N ILE A 128 -1.74 -4.43 -0.15
CA ILE A 128 -2.91 -3.76 0.42
C ILE A 128 -3.02 -2.33 -0.11
N ILE A 129 -1.93 -1.58 -0.09
CA ILE A 129 -1.88 -0.19 -0.61
C ILE A 129 -2.32 -0.12 -2.08
N ARG A 130 -1.89 -1.08 -2.92
CA ARG A 130 -2.26 -1.12 -4.34
C ARG A 130 -3.72 -1.50 -4.55
N TRP A 131 -4.25 -2.43 -3.75
CA TRP A 131 -5.67 -2.79 -3.81
C TRP A 131 -6.55 -1.64 -3.39
N THR A 132 -6.20 -0.89 -2.34
CA THR A 132 -6.99 0.27 -1.90
C THR A 132 -6.99 1.40 -2.92
N LEU A 133 -5.82 1.68 -3.54
CA LEU A 133 -5.72 2.64 -4.65
C LEU A 133 -6.51 2.21 -5.88
N LEU A 134 -6.55 0.91 -6.17
CA LEU A 134 -7.33 0.35 -7.27
C LEU A 134 -8.83 0.47 -7.01
N THR A 135 -9.28 0.16 -5.79
CA THR A 135 -10.67 0.35 -5.37
C THR A 135 -11.08 1.82 -5.48
N GLU A 136 -10.22 2.75 -5.06
CA GLU A 136 -10.46 4.19 -5.17
C GLU A 136 -10.55 4.65 -6.63
N ALA A 137 -9.63 4.22 -7.49
CA ALA A 137 -9.66 4.54 -8.91
C ALA A 137 -10.91 3.97 -9.60
N CYS A 138 -11.31 2.74 -9.25
CA CYS A 138 -12.52 2.11 -9.76
C CYS A 138 -13.77 2.88 -9.33
N TYR A 139 -13.84 3.27 -8.06
CA TYR A 139 -14.95 4.05 -7.52
C TYR A 139 -15.12 5.38 -8.26
N PHE A 140 -14.06 6.18 -8.39
CA PHE A 140 -14.15 7.46 -9.10
C PHE A 140 -14.39 7.29 -10.61
N GLY A 141 -13.86 6.22 -11.22
CA GLY A 141 -14.11 5.89 -12.62
C GLY A 141 -15.59 5.55 -12.90
N VAL A 142 -16.19 4.69 -12.08
CA VAL A 142 -17.62 4.37 -12.17
C VAL A 142 -18.46 5.63 -11.91
N GLN A 143 -18.11 6.44 -10.91
CA GLN A 143 -18.84 7.66 -10.60
C GLN A 143 -18.77 8.70 -11.74
N PHE A 144 -17.62 8.80 -12.41
CA PHE A 144 -17.45 9.63 -13.60
C PHE A 144 -18.34 9.16 -14.76
N LEU A 145 -18.34 7.85 -15.05
CA LEU A 145 -19.17 7.27 -16.11
C LEU A 145 -20.66 7.50 -15.85
N VAL A 146 -21.13 7.21 -14.64
CA VAL A 146 -22.54 7.40 -14.25
C VAL A 146 -22.95 8.86 -14.41
N VAL A 147 -22.16 9.81 -13.89
CA VAL A 147 -22.52 11.22 -14.00
C VAL A 147 -22.46 11.74 -15.44
N THR A 148 -21.52 11.26 -16.23
CA THR A 148 -21.45 11.60 -17.66
C THR A 148 -22.68 11.10 -18.41
N ALA A 149 -23.12 9.87 -18.15
CA ALA A 149 -24.34 9.32 -18.73
C ALA A 149 -25.58 10.12 -18.33
N THR A 150 -25.73 10.45 -17.03
CA THR A 150 -26.87 11.24 -16.56
C THR A 150 -26.87 12.66 -17.14
N VAL A 151 -25.71 13.29 -17.31
CA VAL A 151 -25.59 14.60 -17.96
C VAL A 151 -25.97 14.52 -19.44
N ALA A 152 -25.57 13.45 -20.13
CA ALA A 152 -25.94 13.22 -21.52
C ALA A 152 -27.46 13.02 -21.69
N GLU A 153 -28.12 12.36 -20.73
CA GLU A 153 -29.58 12.16 -20.73
C GLU A 153 -30.36 13.44 -20.40
N MET A 154 -29.89 14.23 -19.42
CA MET A 154 -30.58 15.44 -18.98
C MET A 154 -30.26 16.67 -19.85
N GLY A 155 -29.15 16.67 -20.58
CA GLY A 155 -28.74 17.77 -21.47
C GLY A 155 -28.33 19.07 -20.75
N LEU A 156 -28.44 19.15 -19.42
CA LEU A 156 -27.97 20.30 -18.64
C LEU A 156 -26.48 20.18 -18.32
N THR A 157 -25.68 21.08 -18.88
CA THR A 157 -24.26 21.22 -18.56
C THR A 157 -24.04 22.45 -17.68
N SER A 158 -24.36 22.31 -16.39
CA SER A 158 -23.99 23.32 -15.40
C SER A 158 -22.47 23.36 -15.19
N LEU A 159 -21.91 24.55 -14.95
CA LEU A 159 -20.49 24.73 -14.65
C LEU A 159 -20.06 23.93 -13.42
N GLY A 160 -20.96 23.78 -12.43
CA GLY A 160 -20.73 22.94 -11.24
C GLY A 160 -20.52 21.47 -11.60
N THR A 161 -21.35 20.93 -12.49
CA THR A 161 -21.26 19.54 -12.95
C THR A 161 -19.97 19.29 -13.73
N LEU A 162 -19.53 20.26 -14.53
CA LEU A 162 -18.28 20.17 -15.29
C LEU A 162 -17.05 20.20 -14.36
N LEU A 163 -17.03 21.08 -13.36
CA LEU A 163 -15.98 21.10 -12.33
C LEU A 163 -15.95 19.78 -11.53
N LEU A 164 -17.12 19.23 -11.21
CA LEU A 164 -17.26 17.98 -10.49
C LEU A 164 -16.77 16.76 -11.32
N LEU A 165 -17.00 16.76 -12.64
CA LEU A 165 -16.41 15.76 -13.55
C LEU A 165 -14.89 15.91 -13.65
N ALA A 166 -14.37 17.13 -13.74
CA ALA A 166 -12.94 17.40 -13.83
C ALA A 166 -12.18 16.97 -12.57
N THR A 167 -12.73 17.26 -11.38
CA THR A 167 -12.14 16.84 -10.09
C THR A 167 -12.08 15.31 -9.96
N ARG A 168 -13.09 14.58 -10.43
CA ARG A 168 -13.07 13.10 -10.44
C ARG A 168 -12.01 12.53 -11.37
N LEU A 169 -11.84 13.09 -12.56
CA LEU A 169 -10.77 12.69 -13.48
C LEU A 169 -9.38 12.93 -12.87
N LEU A 170 -9.21 14.06 -12.17
CA LEU A 170 -7.97 14.36 -11.45
C LEU A 170 -7.71 13.30 -10.38
N PHE A 171 -8.71 12.94 -9.56
CA PHE A 171 -8.56 11.91 -8.53
C PHE A 171 -8.23 10.54 -9.11
N VAL A 172 -8.85 10.14 -10.22
CA VAL A 172 -8.49 8.90 -10.94
C VAL A 172 -7.03 8.95 -11.40
N ALA A 173 -6.60 10.05 -12.01
CA ALA A 173 -5.23 10.22 -12.48
C ALA A 173 -4.21 10.12 -11.33
N VAL A 174 -4.50 10.75 -10.18
CA VAL A 174 -3.67 10.68 -8.98
C VAL A 174 -3.60 9.25 -8.43
N CYS A 175 -4.73 8.54 -8.36
CA CYS A 175 -4.75 7.14 -7.89
C CYS A 175 -3.94 6.22 -8.80
N ILE A 176 -4.10 6.36 -10.12
CA ILE A 176 -3.36 5.59 -11.12
C ILE A 176 -1.86 5.91 -11.03
N TYR A 177 -1.50 7.19 -10.88
CA TYR A 177 -0.12 7.62 -10.71
C TYR A 177 0.53 6.97 -9.49
N TYR A 178 -0.12 7.02 -8.32
CA TYR A 178 0.39 6.36 -7.11
C TYR A 178 0.41 4.83 -7.24
N TYR A 179 -0.58 4.23 -7.90
CA TYR A 179 -0.62 2.79 -8.16
C TYR A 179 0.60 2.33 -8.98
N TYR A 180 0.94 3.06 -10.04
CA TYR A 180 2.14 2.78 -10.84
C TYR A 180 3.43 3.04 -10.06
N GLN A 181 3.51 4.10 -9.26
CA GLN A 181 4.69 4.38 -8.44
C GLN A 181 4.97 3.29 -7.41
N VAL A 182 3.94 2.81 -6.70
CA VAL A 182 4.06 1.73 -5.71
C VAL A 182 4.41 0.40 -6.38
N GLY A 183 3.95 0.19 -7.62
CA GLY A 183 4.25 -1.00 -8.42
C GLY A 183 5.64 -1.03 -9.06
N ARG A 184 6.37 0.09 -9.11
CA ARG A 184 7.72 0.11 -9.69
C ARG A 184 8.68 -0.74 -8.86
N LYS A 185 9.33 -1.71 -9.52
CA LYS A 185 10.46 -2.44 -8.93
C LYS A 185 11.61 -1.45 -8.71
N PRO A 186 12.35 -1.51 -7.59
CA PRO A 186 13.50 -0.65 -7.39
C PRO A 186 14.48 -0.88 -8.55
N LYS A 187 14.88 0.21 -9.21
CA LYS A 187 15.94 0.17 -10.22
C LYS A 187 17.17 -0.42 -9.51
N LYS A 188 17.66 -1.57 -9.98
CA LYS A 188 18.95 -2.09 -9.52
C LYS A 188 20.00 -1.06 -9.95
N VAL A 189 20.56 -0.35 -8.97
CA VAL A 189 21.79 0.44 -9.13
C VAL A 189 22.94 -0.47 -8.76
#